data_AF-A0A933JP34-F1
#
_entry.id   AF-A0A933JP34-F1
#
_cell.length_a   1.000
_cell.length_b   1.000
_cell.length_c   1.000
_cell.angle_alpha   90.00
_cell.angle_beta   90.00
_cell.angle_gamma   90.00
#
_symmetry.space_group_name_H-M   'P 1'
#
loop_
_entity.id
_entity.type
_entity.pdbx_description
1 polymer ?
#
loop_
_entity_poly.entity_id
_entity_poly.type
_entity_poly.pdbx_seq_one_letter_code
_entity_poly.pdbx_strand_id
1 'polypeptide(L)'
;MRPWLLLLALGCRPGPERPEAYLEGPAPVVAELARALAGFERTPLGRMARSLEATARSCEGLVTSQSAEPASLQEILTSIKCAPAQKAPTDHVSFRFRVSDTAFAEGTAKANAEEIVIAAELVGALSELWVPSGDPGAPVLSAQDLVVHARFRPAGGADIASLLPLGSQADDLFKLKSSLFTAAVLDGTFELAMYPPSASMPRVALALGVRGTALAKEALEAFASEISKRWPIHPEPIEIRGADAICVRDVAILPELAPCATTLPRAIVIGWNRASLDAALLGRPAPARGERGSAHVDFVRLEAVDRELAATASAAPPAPYPFATLDLVLGDQARRGVPVAINLRRK
;
A
#
# COMPACT_ATOMS: atom_id res chain seq x y z
N MET A 1 -0.55 5.17 -10.39
CA MET A 1 -0.62 4.51 -9.07
C MET A 1 -0.35 5.56 -8.00
N ARG A 2 -1.23 5.72 -7.00
CA ARG A 2 -1.21 6.85 -6.05
C ARG A 2 -1.08 6.33 -4.59
N PRO A 3 0.12 5.93 -4.13
CA PRO A 3 0.34 5.41 -2.77
C PRO A 3 0.19 6.46 -1.64
N TRP A 4 0.09 7.75 -1.97
CA TRP A 4 -0.09 8.83 -0.97
C TRP A 4 -1.54 9.07 -0.53
N LEU A 5 -2.51 8.44 -1.21
CA LEU A 5 -3.94 8.56 -0.87
C LEU A 5 -4.31 7.84 0.44
N LEU A 6 -3.54 6.83 0.84
CA LEU A 6 -3.77 6.07 2.07
C LEU A 6 -3.51 6.87 3.35
N LEU A 7 -2.71 7.95 3.26
CA LEU A 7 -2.38 8.77 4.41
C LEU A 7 -3.34 9.94 4.64
N LEU A 8 -4.20 10.31 3.68
CA LEU A 8 -5.12 11.44 3.88
C LEU A 8 -6.44 11.50 3.09
N ALA A 9 -6.84 10.51 2.28
CA ALA A 9 -8.25 10.43 1.82
C ALA A 9 -8.57 9.14 1.05
N LEU A 10 -9.55 8.37 1.53
CA LEU A 10 -10.37 7.48 0.68
C LEU A 10 -11.83 7.36 1.17
N GLY A 11 -12.76 7.84 0.35
CA GLY A 11 -13.93 7.05 -0.10
C GLY A 11 -15.19 7.02 0.78
N CYS A 12 -16.24 7.72 0.33
CA CYS A 12 -17.50 8.04 1.00
C CYS A 12 -18.69 7.14 0.60
N ARG A 13 -19.38 6.46 1.54
CA ARG A 13 -20.86 6.17 1.47
C ARG A 13 -21.45 5.67 2.80
N PRO A 14 -22.70 6.03 3.17
CA PRO A 14 -23.12 6.12 4.56
C PRO A 14 -23.71 4.84 5.17
N GLY A 15 -23.54 4.72 6.49
CA GLY A 15 -24.26 3.83 7.40
C GLY A 15 -24.33 4.49 8.79
N PRO A 16 -25.39 4.30 9.58
CA PRO A 16 -25.76 5.27 10.61
C PRO A 16 -25.04 5.08 11.96
N GLU A 17 -24.89 6.22 12.66
CA GLU A 17 -24.77 6.44 14.12
C GLU A 17 -23.44 6.97 14.75
N ARG A 18 -22.41 7.38 13.99
CA ARG A 18 -21.34 8.30 14.48
C ARG A 18 -20.86 9.23 13.36
N PRO A 19 -20.34 10.46 13.63
CA PRO A 19 -19.76 11.30 12.59
C PRO A 19 -18.68 10.53 11.82
N GLU A 20 -18.77 10.56 10.49
CA GLU A 20 -17.99 9.68 9.62
C GLU A 20 -16.53 10.13 9.48
N ALA A 21 -16.23 11.38 9.83
CA ALA A 21 -14.89 11.91 9.96
C ALA A 21 -14.79 12.93 11.11
N TYR A 22 -13.74 12.82 11.93
CA TYR A 22 -13.35 13.86 12.88
C TYR A 22 -11.83 14.02 13.01
N LEU A 23 -11.39 15.21 13.37
CA LEU A 23 -10.04 15.54 13.80
C LEU A 23 -10.15 16.41 15.06
N GLU A 24 -9.47 16.02 16.13
CA GLU A 24 -9.51 16.70 17.41
C GLU A 24 -8.13 16.70 18.08
N GLY A 25 -7.71 17.85 18.60
CA GLY A 25 -6.48 17.93 19.40
C GLY A 25 -6.07 19.36 19.75
N PRO A 26 -5.03 19.50 20.61
CA PRO A 26 -4.46 20.80 20.94
C PRO A 26 -3.89 21.48 19.69
N ALA A 27 -4.16 22.78 19.55
CA ALA A 27 -3.73 23.52 18.38
C ALA A 27 -2.22 23.46 18.10
N PRO A 28 -1.32 23.52 19.12
CA PRO A 28 0.12 23.38 18.87
C PRO A 28 0.50 22.02 18.26
N VAL A 29 -0.12 20.94 18.73
CA VAL A 29 0.14 19.58 18.25
C VAL A 29 -0.38 19.39 16.83
N VAL A 30 -1.59 19.91 16.54
CA VAL A 30 -2.16 19.89 15.18
C VAL A 30 -1.29 20.72 14.23
N ALA A 31 -0.83 21.91 14.65
CA ALA A 31 0.05 22.76 13.85
C ALA A 31 1.39 22.08 13.55
N GLU A 32 1.96 21.34 14.51
CA GLU A 32 3.20 20.59 14.31
C GLU A 32 3.03 19.44 13.31
N LEU A 33 1.97 18.64 13.46
CA LEU A 33 1.62 17.58 12.51
C LEU A 33 1.38 18.14 11.10
N ALA A 34 0.62 19.24 11.01
CA ALA A 34 0.34 19.90 9.75
C ALA A 34 1.60 20.46 9.09
N ARG A 35 2.51 21.06 9.87
CA ARG A 35 3.81 21.53 9.36
C ARG A 35 4.66 20.39 8.81
N ALA A 36 4.66 19.24 9.47
CA ALA A 36 5.36 18.04 9.00
C ALA A 36 4.88 17.62 7.61
N LEU A 37 3.56 17.57 7.43
CA LEU A 37 2.91 17.15 6.19
C LEU A 37 2.98 18.22 5.09
N ALA A 38 3.14 19.49 5.46
CA ALA A 38 3.29 20.61 4.52
C ALA A 38 4.52 20.47 3.61
N GLY A 39 5.52 19.68 4.03
CA GLY A 39 6.73 19.38 3.25
C GLY A 39 6.48 18.64 1.93
N PHE A 40 5.30 18.04 1.73
CA PHE A 40 4.89 17.49 0.42
C PHE A 40 4.48 18.62 -0.53
N GLU A 41 5.45 19.43 -0.95
CA GLU A 41 5.20 20.59 -1.79
C GLU A 41 4.45 20.23 -3.07
N ARG A 42 3.59 21.14 -3.54
CA ARG A 42 2.78 21.00 -4.76
C ARG A 42 1.77 19.85 -4.77
N THR A 43 1.75 18.99 -3.75
CA THR A 43 0.70 17.98 -3.58
C THR A 43 -0.58 18.58 -2.98
N PRO A 44 -1.75 17.96 -3.19
CA PRO A 44 -2.97 18.30 -2.44
C PRO A 44 -2.75 18.26 -0.93
N LEU A 45 -2.06 17.23 -0.45
CA LEU A 45 -1.70 17.05 0.95
C LEU A 45 -0.93 18.26 1.52
N GLY A 46 0.17 18.67 0.89
CA GLY A 46 0.96 19.79 1.38
C GLY A 46 0.20 21.11 1.39
N ARG A 47 -0.68 21.36 0.39
CA ARG A 47 -1.54 22.56 0.38
C ARG A 47 -2.52 22.57 1.55
N MET A 48 -3.15 21.44 1.80
CA MET A 48 -4.09 21.29 2.89
C MET A 48 -3.42 21.43 4.25
N ALA A 49 -2.25 20.80 4.41
CA ALA A 49 -1.52 20.84 5.66
C ALA A 49 -1.11 22.28 6.00
N ARG A 50 -0.74 23.10 5.01
CA ARG A 50 -0.54 24.55 5.21
C ARG A 50 -1.81 25.28 5.65
N SER A 51 -2.96 24.96 5.06
CA SER A 51 -4.24 25.53 5.47
C SER A 51 -4.59 25.16 6.91
N LEU A 52 -4.39 23.89 7.28
CA LEU A 52 -4.62 23.38 8.63
C LEU A 52 -3.68 24.03 9.64
N GLU A 53 -2.39 24.17 9.31
CA GLU A 53 -1.40 24.84 10.16
C GLU A 53 -1.79 26.31 10.41
N ALA A 54 -2.22 27.03 9.37
CA ALA A 54 -2.65 28.42 9.50
C ALA A 54 -3.86 28.56 10.43
N THR A 55 -4.88 27.71 10.27
CA THR A 55 -6.04 27.67 11.16
C THR A 55 -5.65 27.34 12.60
N ALA A 56 -4.82 26.29 12.79
CA ALA A 56 -4.37 25.85 14.11
C ALA A 56 -3.70 26.97 14.91
N ARG A 57 -2.83 27.77 14.28
CA ARG A 57 -2.13 28.88 14.95
C ARG A 57 -3.05 29.96 15.54
N SER A 58 -4.31 30.02 15.11
CA SER A 58 -5.30 31.00 15.58
C SER A 58 -6.24 30.46 16.68
N CYS A 59 -6.10 29.19 17.06
CA CYS A 59 -6.98 28.51 18.01
C CYS A 59 -6.21 28.01 19.24
N GLU A 60 -6.92 27.72 20.33
CA GLU A 60 -6.36 26.99 21.49
C GLU A 60 -6.44 25.47 21.29
N GLY A 61 -7.56 25.00 20.75
CA GLY A 61 -7.79 23.64 20.29
C GLY A 61 -8.54 23.64 18.97
N LEU A 62 -8.52 22.50 18.28
CA LEU A 62 -9.25 22.30 17.03
C LEU A 62 -10.20 21.12 17.15
N VAL A 63 -11.42 21.32 16.63
CA VAL A 63 -12.38 20.25 16.39
C VAL A 63 -13.01 20.45 15.02
N THR A 64 -13.16 19.38 14.26
CA THR A 64 -14.03 19.40 13.08
C THR A 64 -15.48 19.32 13.52
N SER A 65 -16.36 20.17 12.99
CA SER A 65 -17.79 20.00 13.22
C SER A 65 -18.25 18.68 12.61
N GLN A 66 -19.01 17.90 13.38
CA GLN A 66 -19.59 16.63 12.96
C GLN A 66 -20.30 16.80 11.62
N SER A 67 -19.74 16.20 10.56
CA SER A 67 -20.45 16.09 9.29
C SER A 67 -21.28 14.81 9.33
N ALA A 68 -22.60 14.96 9.16
CA ALA A 68 -23.52 13.84 9.03
C ALA A 68 -23.39 13.12 7.68
N GLU A 69 -22.72 13.75 6.72
CA GLU A 69 -22.42 13.20 5.40
C GLU A 69 -20.91 13.04 5.22
N PRO A 70 -20.49 12.15 4.32
CA PRO A 70 -19.08 11.92 4.11
C PRO A 70 -18.48 13.12 3.38
N ALA A 71 -17.91 14.02 4.18
CA ALA A 71 -17.27 15.22 3.75
C ALA A 71 -16.03 14.88 2.92
N SER A 72 -15.91 15.45 1.72
CA SER A 72 -14.65 15.56 1.02
C SER A 72 -13.59 16.12 1.96
N LEU A 73 -12.34 15.80 1.69
CA LEU A 73 -11.21 16.28 2.48
C LEU A 73 -11.19 17.82 2.60
N GLN A 74 -11.65 18.51 1.57
CA GLN A 74 -11.85 19.95 1.57
C GLN A 74 -12.97 20.38 2.53
N GLU A 75 -14.08 19.66 2.56
CA GLU A 75 -15.20 19.91 3.48
C GLU A 75 -14.79 19.67 4.94
N ILE A 76 -13.99 18.63 5.22
CA ILE A 76 -13.39 18.40 6.55
C ILE A 76 -12.56 19.62 6.96
N LEU A 77 -11.72 20.16 6.09
CA LEU A 77 -10.93 21.35 6.40
C LEU A 77 -11.79 22.58 6.66
N THR A 78 -12.85 22.78 5.87
CA THR A 78 -13.77 23.90 6.06
C THR A 78 -14.65 23.75 7.30
N SER A 79 -14.78 22.53 7.82
CA SER A 79 -15.58 22.23 9.02
C SER A 79 -14.78 22.42 10.31
N ILE A 80 -13.48 22.69 10.23
CA ILE A 80 -12.61 22.95 11.37
C ILE A 80 -13.05 24.22 12.09
N LYS A 81 -13.27 24.11 13.39
CA LYS A 81 -13.61 25.21 14.30
C LYS A 81 -12.57 25.27 15.41
N CYS A 82 -12.29 26.49 15.87
CA CYS A 82 -11.57 26.66 17.13
C CYS A 82 -12.44 26.12 18.27
N ALA A 83 -11.84 25.32 19.13
CA ALA A 83 -12.39 24.90 20.41
C ALA A 83 -11.53 25.46 21.56
N PRO A 84 -12.11 25.64 22.76
CA PRO A 84 -11.30 25.87 23.95
C PRO A 84 -10.33 24.70 24.16
N ALA A 85 -9.18 24.95 24.79
CA ALA A 85 -8.23 23.90 25.11
C ALA A 85 -8.92 22.75 25.89
N GLN A 86 -8.64 21.51 25.50
CA GLN A 86 -9.09 20.35 26.27
C GLN A 86 -8.55 20.45 27.71
N LYS A 87 -9.38 20.09 28.70
CA LYS A 87 -9.01 20.16 30.12
C LYS A 87 -7.84 19.27 30.52
N ALA A 88 -7.52 18.24 29.72
CA ALA A 88 -6.37 17.39 29.90
C ALA A 88 -5.34 17.67 28.79
N PRO A 89 -4.06 17.92 29.12
CA PRO A 89 -3.03 18.06 28.10
C PRO A 89 -2.83 16.70 27.42
N THR A 90 -3.18 16.64 26.15
CA THR A 90 -2.80 15.54 25.25
C THR A 90 -1.62 15.99 24.39
N ASP A 91 -0.77 15.05 24.02
CA ASP A 91 0.40 15.25 23.15
C ASP A 91 0.16 14.74 21.72
N HIS A 92 -1.11 14.45 21.40
CA HIS A 92 -1.52 13.82 20.16
C HIS A 92 -2.79 14.44 19.59
N VAL A 93 -3.02 14.18 18.31
CA VAL A 93 -4.24 14.46 17.58
C VAL A 93 -5.04 13.17 17.47
N SER A 94 -6.28 13.17 17.92
CA SER A 94 -7.22 12.09 17.69
C SER A 94 -7.93 12.28 16.37
N PHE A 95 -8.15 11.19 15.64
CA PHE A 95 -8.83 11.25 14.37
C PHE A 95 -9.71 10.04 14.16
N ARG A 96 -10.70 10.22 13.29
CA ARG A 96 -11.44 9.16 12.64
C ARG A 96 -11.73 9.59 11.22
N PHE A 97 -11.56 8.72 10.25
CA PHE A 97 -11.96 8.98 8.88
C PHE A 97 -12.40 7.69 8.21
N ARG A 98 -13.35 7.81 7.30
CA ARG A 98 -13.70 6.73 6.40
C ARG A 98 -12.53 6.41 5.46
N VAL A 99 -12.31 5.12 5.21
CA VAL A 99 -11.29 4.58 4.28
C VAL A 99 -11.98 3.88 3.08
N SER A 100 -13.20 3.39 3.28
CA SER A 100 -14.13 2.95 2.22
C SER A 100 -15.57 3.05 2.68
N ASP A 101 -16.52 2.82 1.79
CA ASP A 101 -17.96 2.69 2.07
C ASP A 101 -18.26 1.82 3.31
N THR A 102 -17.40 0.84 3.59
CA THR A 102 -17.59 -0.15 4.64
C THR A 102 -16.53 -0.10 5.73
N ALA A 103 -15.57 0.83 5.69
CA ALA A 103 -14.46 0.85 6.64
C ALA A 103 -14.01 2.24 7.06
N PHE A 104 -13.49 2.34 8.29
CA PHE A 104 -12.92 3.54 8.87
C PHE A 104 -11.58 3.26 9.54
N ALA A 105 -10.74 4.28 9.60
CA ALA A 105 -9.57 4.33 10.46
C ALA A 105 -9.88 5.26 11.64
N GLU A 106 -9.58 4.84 12.84
CA GLU A 106 -9.68 5.66 14.05
C GLU A 106 -8.40 5.52 14.87
N GLY A 107 -7.86 6.62 15.39
CA GLY A 107 -6.57 6.55 16.04
C GLY A 107 -6.04 7.87 16.56
N THR A 108 -4.76 7.86 16.88
CA THR A 108 -4.00 9.02 17.31
C THR A 108 -2.79 9.23 16.41
N ALA A 109 -2.43 10.48 16.21
CA ALA A 109 -1.24 10.90 15.48
C ALA A 109 -0.46 11.91 16.30
N LYS A 110 0.86 11.77 16.34
CA LYS A 110 1.77 12.75 16.91
C LYS A 110 2.92 12.99 15.95
N ALA A 111 3.43 14.22 15.95
CA ALA A 111 4.60 14.59 15.18
C ALA A 111 5.61 15.23 16.11
N ASN A 112 6.89 14.96 15.90
CA ASN A 112 8.00 15.67 16.51
C ASN A 112 8.99 16.10 15.41
N ALA A 113 10.14 16.65 15.79
CA ALA A 113 11.16 17.10 14.84
C ALA A 113 11.72 15.97 13.93
N GLU A 114 11.66 14.72 14.35
CA GLU A 114 12.29 13.58 13.69
C GLU A 114 11.30 12.66 12.96
N GLU A 115 10.06 12.56 13.42
CA GLU A 115 9.09 11.59 12.91
C GLU A 115 7.62 12.03 13.07
N ILE A 116 6.74 11.33 12.36
CA ILE A 116 5.30 11.28 12.61
C ILE A 116 4.94 9.84 12.97
N VAL A 117 4.30 9.65 14.12
CA VAL A 117 3.82 8.35 14.58
C VAL A 117 2.29 8.37 14.58
N ILE A 118 1.70 7.40 13.89
CA ILE A 118 0.25 7.19 13.81
C ILE A 118 -0.04 5.81 14.38
N ALA A 119 -0.91 5.75 15.37
CA ALA A 119 -1.48 4.52 15.89
C ALA A 119 -2.98 4.52 15.56
N ALA A 120 -3.40 3.63 14.67
CA ALA A 120 -4.76 3.54 14.18
C ALA A 120 -5.35 2.15 14.36
N GLU A 121 -6.67 2.06 14.32
CA GLU A 121 -7.43 0.83 14.17
C GLU A 121 -8.25 0.92 12.89
N LEU A 122 -8.06 -0.03 11.99
CA LEU A 122 -8.86 -0.20 10.77
C LEU A 122 -10.07 -1.08 11.08
N VAL A 123 -11.27 -0.52 10.98
CA VAL A 123 -12.53 -1.20 11.29
C VAL A 123 -13.39 -1.29 10.05
N GLY A 124 -14.10 -2.40 9.85
CA GLY A 124 -15.05 -2.59 8.74
C GLY A 124 -14.53 -3.52 7.64
N ALA A 125 -15.19 -3.61 6.48
CA ALA A 125 -14.94 -4.71 5.52
C ALA A 125 -13.57 -4.64 4.82
N LEU A 126 -12.93 -3.47 4.71
CA LEU A 126 -11.52 -3.40 4.32
C LEU A 126 -10.62 -4.11 5.33
N SER A 127 -11.03 -4.25 6.60
CA SER A 127 -10.27 -5.10 7.51
C SER A 127 -10.24 -6.54 6.99
N GLU A 128 -11.29 -7.12 6.41
CA GLU A 128 -11.24 -8.53 5.97
C GLU A 128 -10.15 -8.85 4.93
N LEU A 129 -9.85 -7.90 4.04
CA LEU A 129 -8.80 -8.04 3.02
C LEU A 129 -7.39 -7.75 3.57
N TRP A 130 -7.29 -7.04 4.69
CA TRP A 130 -6.04 -6.60 5.30
C TRP A 130 -5.84 -7.12 6.74
N VAL A 131 -6.76 -7.95 7.27
CA VAL A 131 -6.66 -8.58 8.59
C VAL A 131 -5.59 -9.62 8.44
N PRO A 132 -4.43 -9.45 9.10
CA PRO A 132 -3.45 -10.50 9.08
C PRO A 132 -3.99 -11.71 9.85
N SER A 133 -4.06 -12.89 9.22
CA SER A 133 -4.40 -14.14 9.92
C SER A 133 -3.23 -14.79 10.64
N GLY A 134 -2.01 -14.36 10.34
CA GLY A 134 -0.83 -15.14 10.69
C GLY A 134 0.45 -14.43 10.36
N ASP A 135 1.55 -15.03 10.82
CA ASP A 135 2.87 -14.68 10.32
C ASP A 135 2.94 -14.99 8.82
N PRO A 136 3.29 -14.01 7.97
CA PRO A 136 3.50 -14.28 6.56
C PRO A 136 4.75 -15.15 6.33
N GLY A 137 5.66 -15.32 7.31
CA GLY A 137 6.85 -16.19 7.24
C GLY A 137 8.16 -15.42 6.96
N ALA A 138 9.10 -16.02 6.24
CA ALA A 138 10.30 -15.31 5.77
C ALA A 138 10.04 -14.65 4.39
N PRO A 139 10.51 -13.41 4.15
CA PRO A 139 10.47 -12.78 2.84
C PRO A 139 11.31 -13.53 1.81
N VAL A 140 10.90 -13.44 0.55
CA VAL A 140 11.57 -14.09 -0.58
C VAL A 140 12.03 -13.09 -1.65
N LEU A 141 11.47 -11.88 -1.69
CA LEU A 141 11.86 -10.86 -2.64
C LEU A 141 13.11 -10.13 -2.15
N SER A 142 13.96 -9.75 -3.11
CA SER A 142 15.23 -9.11 -2.84
C SER A 142 15.12 -7.79 -2.06
N ALA A 143 16.06 -7.60 -1.13
CA ALA A 143 16.35 -6.31 -0.50
C ALA A 143 17.14 -5.36 -1.42
N GLN A 144 17.83 -5.93 -2.42
CA GLN A 144 18.70 -5.19 -3.30
C GLN A 144 17.87 -4.24 -4.15
N ASP A 145 18.28 -3.00 -4.05
CA ASP A 145 17.66 -1.91 -4.76
C ASP A 145 16.18 -1.65 -4.46
N LEU A 146 15.68 -2.10 -3.32
CA LEU A 146 14.27 -1.99 -2.96
C LEU A 146 13.85 -0.54 -2.66
N VAL A 147 12.74 -0.10 -3.25
CA VAL A 147 12.12 1.22 -3.00
C VAL A 147 10.84 1.07 -2.18
N VAL A 148 10.02 0.08 -2.52
CA VAL A 148 8.81 -0.26 -1.77
C VAL A 148 8.83 -1.75 -1.47
N HIS A 149 8.51 -2.12 -0.24
CA HIS A 149 8.28 -3.50 0.18
C HIS A 149 6.97 -3.58 0.92
N ALA A 150 6.13 -4.56 0.65
CA ALA A 150 4.97 -4.84 1.47
C ALA A 150 4.80 -6.33 1.62
N ARG A 151 4.37 -6.79 2.79
CA ARG A 151 4.23 -8.20 3.10
C ARG A 151 3.15 -8.42 4.11
N PHE A 152 2.19 -9.30 3.83
CA PHE A 152 1.07 -9.55 4.72
C PHE A 152 0.41 -10.88 4.39
N ARG A 153 -0.39 -11.41 5.32
CA ARG A 153 -1.14 -12.66 5.16
C ARG A 153 -2.62 -12.43 5.50
N PRO A 154 -3.50 -12.10 4.54
CA PRO A 154 -4.90 -11.85 4.82
C PRO A 154 -5.61 -13.05 5.47
N ALA A 155 -6.63 -12.78 6.28
CA ALA A 155 -7.37 -13.80 7.00
C ALA A 155 -8.35 -14.59 6.14
N GLY A 156 -8.93 -13.95 5.12
CA GLY A 156 -9.72 -14.64 4.09
C GLY A 156 -8.87 -15.41 3.06
N GLY A 157 -7.54 -15.36 3.18
CA GLY A 157 -6.64 -15.81 2.12
C GLY A 157 -6.61 -14.86 0.93
N ALA A 158 -6.06 -15.35 -0.18
CA ALA A 158 -5.86 -14.60 -1.40
C ALA A 158 -7.13 -14.53 -2.26
N ASP A 159 -8.17 -13.81 -1.83
CA ASP A 159 -9.35 -13.58 -2.67
C ASP A 159 -9.09 -12.44 -3.67
N ILE A 160 -8.19 -12.68 -4.63
CA ILE A 160 -7.86 -11.73 -5.70
C ILE A 160 -9.10 -11.43 -6.55
N ALA A 161 -10.04 -12.37 -6.66
CA ALA A 161 -11.27 -12.19 -7.42
C ALA A 161 -12.15 -11.08 -6.81
N SER A 162 -12.19 -10.96 -5.48
CA SER A 162 -12.91 -9.87 -4.79
C SER A 162 -12.40 -8.46 -5.12
N LEU A 163 -11.15 -8.33 -5.60
CA LEU A 163 -10.56 -7.06 -6.00
C LEU A 163 -10.96 -6.63 -7.42
N LEU A 164 -11.62 -7.51 -8.16
CA LEU A 164 -12.01 -7.26 -9.54
C LEU A 164 -13.46 -6.79 -9.58
N PRO A 165 -13.79 -5.77 -10.40
CA PRO A 165 -15.17 -5.36 -10.58
C PRO A 165 -16.01 -6.54 -11.06
N LEU A 166 -17.12 -6.83 -10.36
CA LEU A 166 -18.07 -7.87 -10.75
C LEU A 166 -18.50 -7.69 -12.20
N GLY A 167 -18.47 -8.78 -12.99
CA GLY A 167 -18.81 -8.78 -14.40
C GLY A 167 -17.76 -8.16 -15.33
N SER A 168 -16.59 -7.78 -14.82
CA SER A 168 -15.46 -7.41 -15.67
C SER A 168 -14.87 -8.63 -16.40
N GLN A 169 -14.15 -8.40 -17.50
CA GLN A 169 -13.39 -9.48 -18.16
C GLN A 169 -12.38 -10.14 -17.22
N ALA A 170 -11.89 -9.40 -16.22
CA ALA A 170 -11.03 -9.94 -15.18
C ALA A 170 -11.84 -10.83 -14.22
N ASP A 171 -13.02 -10.42 -13.76
CA ASP A 171 -13.89 -11.28 -12.94
C ASP A 171 -14.21 -12.62 -13.63
N ASP A 172 -14.51 -12.60 -14.93
CA ASP A 172 -14.71 -13.82 -15.73
C ASP A 172 -13.46 -14.70 -15.86
N LEU A 173 -12.26 -14.11 -15.77
CA LEU A 173 -10.97 -14.80 -15.80
C LEU A 173 -10.68 -15.52 -14.47
N PHE A 174 -11.16 -14.98 -13.36
CA PHE A 174 -10.88 -15.47 -12.01
C PHE A 174 -12.02 -16.32 -11.39
N LYS A 175 -13.14 -16.51 -12.09
CA LYS A 175 -14.29 -17.29 -11.58
C LYS A 175 -13.95 -18.73 -11.18
N LEU A 176 -14.57 -19.17 -10.08
CA LEU A 176 -14.84 -20.51 -9.48
C LEU A 176 -13.77 -21.61 -9.53
N LYS A 177 -13.07 -21.81 -10.64
CA LYS A 177 -11.92 -22.70 -10.73
C LYS A 177 -10.73 -22.07 -10.01
N SER A 178 -10.52 -20.76 -10.14
CA SER A 178 -9.39 -20.09 -9.47
C SER A 178 -9.48 -20.16 -7.94
N SER A 179 -10.66 -19.98 -7.33
CA SER A 179 -10.77 -19.98 -5.85
C SER A 179 -10.35 -21.31 -5.20
N LEU A 180 -10.74 -22.46 -5.79
CA LEU A 180 -10.34 -23.78 -5.32
C LEU A 180 -8.84 -24.05 -5.55
N PHE A 181 -8.29 -23.61 -6.68
CA PHE A 181 -6.86 -23.76 -6.99
C PHE A 181 -5.98 -22.84 -6.14
N THR A 182 -6.38 -21.58 -5.97
CA THR A 182 -5.71 -20.58 -5.15
C THR A 182 -5.70 -21.00 -3.68
N ALA A 183 -6.79 -21.55 -3.15
CA ALA A 183 -6.85 -22.05 -1.78
C ALA A 183 -6.00 -23.32 -1.55
N ALA A 184 -5.90 -24.19 -2.56
CA ALA A 184 -5.14 -25.44 -2.47
C ALA A 184 -3.62 -25.22 -2.59
N VAL A 185 -3.19 -24.29 -3.44
CA VAL A 185 -1.77 -24.06 -3.74
C VAL A 185 -1.17 -22.97 -2.85
N LEU A 186 -1.90 -21.86 -2.63
CA LEU A 186 -1.35 -20.74 -1.88
C LEU A 186 -1.48 -20.96 -0.37
N ASP A 187 -0.50 -20.47 0.38
CA ASP A 187 -0.56 -20.42 1.85
C ASP A 187 -1.21 -19.13 2.38
N GLY A 188 -1.58 -18.23 1.47
CA GLY A 188 -2.20 -16.94 1.76
C GLY A 188 -1.20 -15.81 1.97
N THR A 189 0.11 -16.02 1.87
CA THR A 189 1.12 -14.96 2.01
C THR A 189 1.22 -14.14 0.73
N PHE A 190 1.24 -12.82 0.87
CA PHE A 190 1.55 -11.86 -0.18
C PHE A 190 2.81 -11.09 0.18
N GLU A 191 3.68 -10.92 -0.80
CA GLU A 191 4.83 -10.04 -0.71
C GLU A 191 4.99 -9.25 -2.02
N LEU A 192 5.06 -7.93 -1.93
CA LEU A 192 5.19 -7.01 -3.04
C LEU A 192 6.52 -6.27 -2.92
N ALA A 193 7.22 -6.11 -4.03
CA ALA A 193 8.41 -5.29 -4.11
C ALA A 193 8.35 -4.37 -5.33
N MET A 194 8.81 -3.12 -5.15
CA MET A 194 9.07 -2.18 -6.24
C MET A 194 10.53 -1.76 -6.21
N TYR A 195 11.14 -1.75 -7.39
CA TYR A 195 12.54 -1.41 -7.61
C TYR A 195 12.63 -0.18 -8.55
N PRO A 196 13.77 0.54 -8.56
CA PRO A 196 14.04 1.59 -9.53
C PRO A 196 13.74 1.08 -10.94
N PRO A 197 13.13 1.86 -11.82
CA PRO A 197 12.94 1.45 -13.20
C PRO A 197 14.29 1.21 -13.88
N SER A 198 14.30 0.37 -14.92
CA SER A 198 15.46 0.21 -15.82
C SER A 198 15.21 0.85 -17.19
N ALA A 199 13.98 1.33 -17.43
CA ALA A 199 13.48 1.95 -18.65
C ALA A 199 12.22 2.80 -18.31
N SER A 200 11.27 2.93 -19.23
CA SER A 200 9.96 3.61 -19.05
C SER A 200 9.06 2.97 -17.99
N MET A 201 9.28 1.70 -17.64
CA MET A 201 8.38 0.94 -16.76
C MET A 201 8.98 0.71 -15.38
N PRO A 202 8.17 0.88 -14.31
CA PRO A 202 8.60 0.52 -12.97
C PRO A 202 8.81 -0.99 -12.88
N ARG A 203 9.84 -1.40 -12.14
CA ARG A 203 10.10 -2.81 -11.88
C ARG A 203 9.30 -3.24 -10.65
N VAL A 204 8.30 -4.10 -10.85
CA VAL A 204 7.40 -4.55 -9.78
C VAL A 204 7.33 -6.07 -9.79
N ALA A 205 7.45 -6.66 -8.60
CA ALA A 205 7.31 -8.09 -8.41
C ALA A 205 6.37 -8.41 -7.25
N LEU A 206 5.62 -9.50 -7.42
CA LEU A 206 4.70 -10.06 -6.45
C LEU A 206 5.13 -11.51 -6.17
N ALA A 207 5.38 -11.84 -4.91
CA ALA A 207 5.54 -13.19 -4.43
C ALA A 207 4.26 -13.64 -3.71
N LEU A 208 3.77 -14.80 -4.13
CA LEU A 208 2.63 -15.49 -3.53
C LEU A 208 3.16 -16.73 -2.81
N GLY A 209 2.97 -16.81 -1.50
CA GLY A 209 3.40 -17.96 -0.72
C GLY A 209 2.64 -19.21 -1.11
N VAL A 210 3.35 -20.35 -1.18
CA VAL A 210 2.77 -21.64 -1.60
C VAL A 210 2.99 -22.73 -0.58
N ARG A 211 2.06 -23.67 -0.53
CA ARG A 211 2.13 -24.86 0.34
C ARG A 211 3.08 -25.92 -0.19
N GLY A 212 3.35 -25.94 -1.50
CA GLY A 212 4.27 -26.87 -2.14
C GLY A 212 4.68 -26.45 -3.55
N THR A 213 5.98 -26.52 -3.84
CA THR A 213 6.58 -26.04 -5.09
C THR A 213 6.13 -26.82 -6.32
N ALA A 214 5.97 -28.15 -6.21
CA ALA A 214 5.53 -28.98 -7.33
C ALA A 214 4.12 -28.59 -7.80
N LEU A 215 3.17 -28.50 -6.87
CA LEU A 215 1.80 -28.05 -7.13
C LEU A 215 1.76 -26.62 -7.69
N ALA A 216 2.62 -25.74 -7.17
CA ALA A 216 2.75 -24.37 -7.66
C ALA A 216 3.24 -24.30 -9.11
N LYS A 217 4.24 -25.13 -9.46
CA LYS A 217 4.78 -25.22 -10.83
C LYS A 217 3.72 -25.74 -11.79
N GLU A 218 3.05 -26.85 -11.45
CA GLU A 218 1.97 -27.42 -12.26
C GLU A 218 0.82 -26.41 -12.47
N ALA A 219 0.43 -25.68 -11.41
CA ALA A 219 -0.62 -24.67 -11.50
C ALA A 219 -0.22 -23.50 -12.42
N LEU A 220 1.05 -23.05 -12.35
CA LEU A 220 1.55 -21.98 -13.21
C LEU A 220 1.58 -22.40 -14.69
N GLU A 221 2.04 -23.61 -14.98
CA GLU A 221 2.08 -24.17 -16.34
C GLU A 221 0.67 -24.35 -16.90
N ALA A 222 -0.26 -24.87 -16.09
CA ALA A 222 -1.66 -25.01 -16.48
C ALA A 222 -2.33 -23.66 -16.77
N PHE A 223 -2.08 -22.65 -15.93
CA PHE A 223 -2.58 -21.29 -16.12
C PHE A 223 -2.03 -20.65 -17.41
N ALA A 224 -0.72 -20.74 -17.65
CA ALA A 224 -0.11 -20.23 -18.89
C ALA A 224 -0.66 -20.93 -20.14
N SER A 225 -0.91 -22.25 -20.06
CA SER A 225 -1.55 -23.01 -21.14
C SER A 225 -3.00 -22.59 -21.37
N GLU A 226 -3.75 -22.27 -20.31
CA GLU A 226 -5.14 -21.82 -20.43
C GLU A 226 -5.24 -20.41 -21.04
N ILE A 227 -4.39 -19.48 -20.60
CA ILE A 227 -4.34 -18.11 -21.15
C ILE A 227 -3.93 -18.12 -22.63
N SER A 228 -2.91 -18.91 -23.01
CA SER A 228 -2.46 -18.98 -24.41
C SER A 228 -3.48 -19.57 -25.38
N LYS A 229 -4.49 -20.31 -24.90
CA LYS A 229 -5.62 -20.76 -25.73
C LYS A 229 -6.62 -19.64 -26.02
N ARG A 230 -6.71 -18.63 -25.14
CA ARG A 230 -7.73 -17.59 -25.19
C ARG A 230 -7.22 -16.26 -25.76
N TRP A 231 -5.94 -15.97 -25.56
CA TRP A 231 -5.29 -14.76 -26.05
C TRP A 231 -4.06 -15.11 -26.89
N PRO A 232 -3.70 -14.27 -27.89
CA PRO A 232 -2.54 -14.48 -28.75
C PRO A 232 -1.23 -14.14 -28.01
N ILE A 233 -1.03 -14.78 -26.86
CA ILE A 233 0.19 -14.66 -26.06
C ILE A 233 1.06 -15.90 -26.25
N HIS A 234 2.38 -15.70 -26.22
CA HIS A 234 3.34 -16.80 -26.37
C HIS A 234 4.13 -16.96 -25.07
N PRO A 235 3.88 -18.02 -24.29
CA PRO A 235 4.74 -18.40 -23.18
C PRO A 235 6.12 -18.77 -23.72
N GLU A 236 7.15 -18.10 -23.22
CA GLU A 236 8.54 -18.37 -23.54
C GLU A 236 9.26 -18.86 -22.28
N PRO A 237 9.75 -20.11 -22.26
CA PRO A 237 10.64 -20.59 -21.21
C PRO A 237 11.95 -19.83 -21.25
N ILE A 238 12.40 -19.35 -20.10
CA ILE A 238 13.69 -18.68 -19.92
C ILE A 238 14.32 -19.13 -18.61
N GLU A 239 15.60 -18.84 -18.45
CA GLU A 239 16.29 -18.99 -17.17
C GLU A 239 16.62 -17.60 -16.60
N ILE A 240 16.30 -17.40 -15.32
CA ILE A 240 16.68 -16.20 -14.57
C ILE A 240 17.40 -16.64 -13.31
N ARG A 241 18.69 -16.30 -13.21
CA ARG A 241 19.51 -16.56 -12.02
C ARG A 241 19.51 -18.04 -11.58
N GLY A 242 19.49 -18.97 -12.54
CA GLY A 242 19.46 -20.41 -12.25
C GLY A 242 18.06 -20.97 -11.93
N ALA A 243 17.01 -20.15 -12.01
CA ALA A 243 15.63 -20.59 -11.84
C ALA A 243 14.91 -20.66 -13.18
N ASP A 244 14.20 -21.76 -13.41
CA ASP A 244 13.26 -21.91 -14.54
C ASP A 244 12.16 -20.86 -14.41
N ALA A 245 11.97 -20.06 -15.46
CA ALA A 245 10.94 -19.05 -15.51
C ALA A 245 10.21 -19.09 -16.86
N ILE A 246 9.01 -18.51 -16.88
CA ILE A 246 8.20 -18.38 -18.09
C ILE A 246 7.81 -16.92 -18.22
N CYS A 247 8.11 -16.31 -19.37
CA CYS A 247 7.62 -14.98 -19.72
C CYS A 247 6.49 -15.06 -20.73
N VAL A 248 5.53 -14.16 -20.62
CA VAL A 248 4.45 -14.01 -21.58
C VAL A 248 4.81 -12.89 -22.55
N ARG A 249 5.07 -13.23 -23.81
CA ARG A 249 5.37 -12.27 -24.89
C ARG A 249 4.13 -11.88 -25.69
N ASP A 250 4.31 -10.86 -26.53
CA ASP A 250 3.34 -10.38 -27.53
C ASP A 250 2.01 -9.87 -26.95
N VAL A 251 2.07 -9.27 -25.75
CA VAL A 251 0.92 -8.64 -25.13
C VAL A 251 0.55 -7.37 -25.92
N ALA A 252 -0.51 -7.45 -26.72
CA ALA A 252 -0.89 -6.41 -27.69
C ALA A 252 -1.14 -5.02 -27.10
N ILE A 253 -1.64 -4.93 -25.86
CA ILE A 253 -2.06 -3.66 -25.25
C ILE A 253 -0.90 -2.97 -24.51
N LEU A 254 0.11 -3.72 -24.04
CA LEU A 254 1.27 -3.21 -23.31
C LEU A 254 2.48 -4.16 -23.48
N PRO A 255 3.25 -4.09 -24.57
CA PRO A 255 4.35 -5.03 -24.83
C PRO A 255 5.46 -4.98 -23.77
N GLU A 256 5.65 -3.84 -23.11
CA GLU A 256 6.62 -3.67 -22.01
C GLU A 256 6.16 -4.34 -20.70
N LEU A 257 4.85 -4.63 -20.59
CA LEU A 257 4.23 -5.44 -19.55
C LEU A 257 4.12 -6.87 -20.08
N ALA A 258 5.27 -7.56 -20.13
CA ALA A 258 5.42 -8.96 -20.54
C ALA A 258 5.66 -9.82 -19.30
N PRO A 259 4.62 -10.19 -18.52
CA PRO A 259 4.79 -10.73 -17.19
C PRO A 259 5.61 -12.02 -17.21
N CYS A 260 6.51 -12.14 -16.25
CA CYS A 260 7.34 -13.32 -16.09
C CYS A 260 7.09 -13.94 -14.72
N ALA A 261 7.08 -15.26 -14.65
CA ALA A 261 6.88 -15.97 -13.40
C ALA A 261 7.90 -17.10 -13.23
N THR A 262 8.29 -17.36 -11.98
CA THR A 262 9.11 -18.50 -11.58
C THR A 262 8.57 -19.09 -10.28
N THR A 263 8.98 -20.31 -9.96
CA THR A 263 8.68 -20.95 -8.69
C THR A 263 9.95 -21.05 -7.83
N LEU A 264 9.81 -20.66 -6.57
CA LEU A 264 10.79 -20.82 -5.52
C LEU A 264 10.30 -21.90 -4.53
N PRO A 265 11.15 -22.40 -3.62
CA PRO A 265 10.75 -23.43 -2.64
C PRO A 265 9.49 -23.08 -1.83
N ARG A 266 9.20 -21.79 -1.63
CA ARG A 266 8.06 -21.34 -0.81
C ARG A 266 7.16 -20.29 -1.48
N ALA A 267 7.38 -19.95 -2.74
CA ALA A 267 6.58 -18.92 -3.41
C ALA A 267 6.51 -19.11 -4.93
N ILE A 268 5.46 -18.56 -5.54
CA ILE A 268 5.46 -18.18 -6.95
C ILE A 268 5.84 -16.70 -7.00
N VAL A 269 6.87 -16.36 -7.78
CA VAL A 269 7.28 -14.96 -7.97
C VAL A 269 6.90 -14.51 -9.37
N ILE A 270 6.14 -13.42 -9.45
CA ILE A 270 5.60 -12.83 -10.68
C ILE A 270 6.18 -11.42 -10.81
N GLY A 271 7.00 -11.19 -11.83
CA GLY A 271 7.45 -9.85 -12.23
C GLY A 271 6.59 -9.30 -13.36
N TRP A 272 6.39 -7.98 -13.40
CA TRP A 272 5.72 -7.31 -14.53
C TRP A 272 6.43 -7.52 -15.87
N ASN A 273 7.74 -7.73 -15.83
CA ASN A 273 8.57 -8.10 -16.96
C ASN A 273 9.83 -8.85 -16.47
N ARG A 274 10.67 -9.28 -17.41
CA ARG A 274 11.94 -9.98 -17.10
C ARG A 274 12.84 -9.18 -16.17
N ALA A 275 12.96 -7.87 -16.38
CA ALA A 275 13.79 -7.01 -15.54
C ALA A 275 13.27 -6.91 -14.10
N SER A 276 11.95 -6.95 -13.92
CA SER A 276 11.32 -6.98 -12.60
C SER A 276 11.60 -8.30 -11.88
N LEU A 277 11.54 -9.42 -12.59
CA LEU A 277 11.83 -10.74 -12.02
C LEU A 277 13.33 -10.90 -11.71
N ASP A 278 14.22 -10.41 -12.57
CA ASP A 278 15.67 -10.41 -12.30
C ASP A 278 16.02 -9.60 -11.05
N ALA A 279 15.46 -8.40 -10.91
CA ALA A 279 15.63 -7.57 -9.70
C ALA A 279 15.09 -8.27 -8.44
N ALA A 280 13.92 -8.92 -8.56
CA ALA A 280 13.28 -9.61 -7.45
C ALA A 280 14.08 -10.78 -6.88
N LEU A 281 14.91 -11.41 -7.71
CA LEU A 281 15.73 -12.57 -7.35
C LEU A 281 17.20 -12.21 -7.10
N LEU A 282 17.55 -10.92 -7.15
CA LEU A 282 18.93 -10.47 -7.08
C LEU A 282 19.41 -10.32 -5.63
N GLY A 283 20.35 -11.14 -5.16
CA GLY A 283 20.94 -10.95 -3.83
C GLY A 283 20.11 -11.53 -2.69
N ARG A 284 20.16 -10.90 -1.50
CA ARG A 284 19.50 -11.44 -0.29
C ARG A 284 18.06 -10.95 -0.19
N PRO A 285 17.12 -11.77 0.33
CA PRO A 285 15.77 -11.31 0.63
C PRO A 285 15.75 -10.09 1.56
N ALA A 286 14.71 -9.28 1.44
CA ALA A 286 14.42 -8.17 2.36
C ALA A 286 14.43 -8.67 3.83
N PRO A 287 14.78 -7.84 4.82
CA PRO A 287 14.57 -8.21 6.21
C PRO A 287 13.06 -8.33 6.50
N ALA A 288 12.66 -9.33 7.27
CA ALA A 288 11.29 -9.39 7.78
C ALA A 288 11.02 -8.19 8.69
N ARG A 289 9.91 -7.51 8.46
CA ARG A 289 9.44 -6.38 9.28
C ARG A 289 8.03 -6.69 9.77
N GLY A 290 7.81 -6.57 11.08
CA GLY A 290 6.54 -6.92 11.71
C GLY A 290 6.22 -8.42 11.70
N GLU A 291 5.51 -8.89 12.72
CA GLU A 291 5.15 -10.31 12.86
C GLU A 291 3.93 -10.71 12.03
N ARG A 292 3.06 -9.75 11.69
CA ARG A 292 1.77 -10.02 11.03
C ARG A 292 1.68 -9.46 9.61
N GLY A 293 2.42 -8.40 9.37
CA GLY A 293 2.55 -7.77 8.08
C GLY A 293 3.13 -6.38 8.22
N SER A 294 3.70 -5.89 7.13
CA SER A 294 4.29 -4.58 7.07
C SER A 294 4.31 -4.02 5.67
N ALA A 295 4.50 -2.71 5.59
CA ALA A 295 4.95 -2.06 4.38
C ALA A 295 6.08 -1.09 4.71
N HIS A 296 6.99 -0.89 3.77
CA HIS A 296 8.07 0.06 3.86
C HIS A 296 8.24 0.80 2.55
N VAL A 297 8.54 2.10 2.66
CA VAL A 297 8.93 2.95 1.54
C VAL A 297 10.22 3.65 1.89
N ASP A 298 11.24 3.53 1.03
CA ASP A 298 12.46 4.32 1.08
C ASP A 298 12.31 5.54 0.17
N PHE A 299 12.01 6.68 0.79
CA PHE A 299 11.82 7.95 0.08
C PHE A 299 13.13 8.59 -0.37
N VAL A 300 14.25 8.32 0.31
CA VAL A 300 15.56 8.81 -0.13
C VAL A 300 15.90 8.18 -1.47
N ARG A 301 15.63 6.89 -1.59
CA ARG A 301 15.81 6.14 -2.81
C ARG A 301 14.81 6.55 -3.89
N LEU A 302 13.54 6.71 -3.53
CA LEU A 302 12.52 7.18 -4.46
C LEU A 302 12.87 8.56 -5.04
N GLU A 303 13.39 9.48 -4.21
CA GLU A 303 13.87 10.78 -4.68
C GLU A 303 15.09 10.68 -5.60
N ALA A 304 15.99 9.74 -5.36
CA ALA A 304 17.11 9.48 -6.26
C ALA A 304 16.62 8.98 -7.63
N VAL A 305 15.65 8.06 -7.63
CA VAL A 305 15.01 7.55 -8.85
C VAL A 305 14.29 8.66 -9.61
N ASP A 306 13.49 9.47 -8.92
CA ASP A 306 12.77 10.58 -9.54
C ASP A 306 13.72 11.60 -10.17
N ARG A 307 14.87 11.88 -9.53
CA ARG A 307 15.91 12.75 -10.09
C ARG A 307 16.53 12.18 -11.36
N GLU A 308 16.84 10.89 -11.38
CA GLU A 308 17.40 10.21 -12.56
C GLU A 308 16.41 10.21 -13.73
N LEU A 309 15.13 9.94 -13.46
CA LEU A 309 14.06 10.01 -14.46
C LEU A 309 13.84 11.44 -14.98
N ALA A 310 13.86 12.45 -14.10
CA ALA A 310 13.72 13.84 -14.49
C ALA A 310 14.88 14.31 -15.39
N ALA A 311 16.10 13.85 -15.12
CA ALA A 311 17.29 14.18 -15.91
C ALA A 311 17.24 13.60 -17.34
N THR A 312 16.61 12.43 -17.51
CA THR A 312 16.51 11.76 -18.82
C THR A 312 15.32 12.22 -19.65
N ALA A 313 14.19 12.56 -19.02
CA ALA A 313 12.94 12.85 -19.71
C ALA A 313 12.71 14.33 -20.10
N SER A 314 13.66 15.25 -19.83
CA SER A 314 13.42 16.72 -19.91
C SER A 314 12.11 17.13 -19.22
N ALA A 315 11.77 16.44 -18.13
CA ALA A 315 10.49 16.54 -17.47
C ALA A 315 10.56 17.53 -16.29
N ALA A 316 9.38 17.78 -15.70
CA ALA A 316 9.20 18.61 -14.52
C ALA A 316 10.26 18.33 -13.43
N PRO A 317 10.64 19.35 -12.64
CA PRO A 317 11.60 19.16 -11.56
C PRO A 317 11.16 18.03 -10.62
N PRO A 318 12.12 17.24 -10.08
CA PRO A 318 11.82 16.13 -9.20
C PRO A 318 10.97 16.59 -8.02
N ALA A 319 10.04 15.74 -7.58
CA ALA A 319 9.24 16.04 -6.40
C ALA A 319 10.15 16.04 -5.16
N PRO A 320 10.08 17.06 -4.29
CA PRO A 320 10.76 17.00 -3.01
C PRO A 320 10.04 16.01 -2.10
N TYR A 321 10.80 15.11 -1.48
CA TYR A 321 10.28 14.15 -0.51
C TYR A 321 10.70 14.57 0.91
N PRO A 322 9.77 14.98 1.80
CA PRO A 322 10.12 15.48 3.13
C PRO A 322 10.48 14.39 4.14
N PHE A 323 10.27 13.12 3.80
CA PHE A 323 10.53 11.96 4.65
C PHE A 323 11.67 11.13 4.10
N ALA A 324 12.39 10.44 4.98
CA ALA A 324 13.39 9.44 4.65
C ALA A 324 12.74 8.06 4.47
N THR A 325 11.86 7.66 5.39
CA THR A 325 11.17 6.37 5.34
C THR A 325 9.69 6.47 5.74
N LEU A 326 8.89 5.53 5.24
CA LEU A 326 7.59 5.14 5.80
C LEU A 326 7.70 3.69 6.23
N ASP A 327 7.34 3.39 7.47
CA ASP A 327 7.18 2.03 7.99
C ASP A 327 5.74 1.87 8.48
N LEU A 328 5.05 0.85 7.96
CA LEU A 328 3.71 0.45 8.39
C LEU A 328 3.82 -0.96 8.96
N VAL A 329 3.22 -1.19 10.13
CA VAL A 329 3.14 -2.49 10.78
C VAL A 329 1.70 -2.79 11.14
N LEU A 330 1.24 -3.99 10.77
CA LEU A 330 -0.07 -4.50 11.14
C LEU A 330 0.03 -5.26 12.47
N GLY A 331 -0.94 -5.05 13.36
CA GLY A 331 -1.12 -5.79 14.60
C GLY A 331 -2.13 -6.93 14.47
N ASP A 332 -2.32 -7.65 15.57
CA ASP A 332 -3.32 -8.71 15.69
C ASP A 332 -4.74 -8.14 15.62
N GLN A 333 -5.67 -8.89 15.02
CA GLN A 333 -7.08 -8.51 15.01
C GLN A 333 -7.57 -8.29 16.45
N ALA A 334 -7.95 -7.06 16.75
CA ALA A 334 -8.57 -6.66 17.99
C ALA A 334 -10.10 -6.83 17.90
N ARG A 335 -10.79 -6.64 19.03
CA ARG A 335 -12.26 -6.77 19.08
C ARG A 335 -12.99 -5.82 18.14
N ARG A 336 -12.40 -4.68 17.77
CA ARG A 336 -13.04 -3.65 16.93
C ARG A 336 -12.46 -3.59 15.51
N GLY A 337 -11.21 -3.96 15.30
CA GLY A 337 -10.55 -3.89 13.99
C GLY A 337 -9.09 -4.35 14.01
N VAL A 338 -8.31 -3.92 13.03
CA VAL A 338 -6.87 -4.24 12.90
C VAL A 338 -6.04 -3.04 13.35
N PRO A 339 -5.22 -3.18 14.40
CA PRO A 339 -4.25 -2.15 14.77
C PRO A 339 -3.24 -1.93 13.65
N VAL A 340 -2.93 -0.68 13.37
CA VAL A 340 -1.94 -0.25 12.39
C VAL A 340 -1.05 0.80 13.03
N ALA A 341 0.25 0.55 13.03
CA ALA A 341 1.24 1.55 13.40
C ALA A 341 1.92 2.06 12.12
N ILE A 342 1.94 3.38 11.92
CA ILE A 342 2.67 4.03 10.84
C ILE A 342 3.71 4.96 11.44
N ASN A 343 4.95 4.82 11.01
CA ASN A 343 6.04 5.73 11.32
C ASN A 343 6.56 6.37 10.03
N LEU A 344 6.54 7.70 9.97
CA LEU A 344 7.14 8.49 8.90
C LEU A 344 8.37 9.21 9.46
N ARG A 345 9.57 8.75 9.11
CA ARG A 345 10.82 9.39 9.54
C ARG A 345 11.16 10.56 8.64
N ARG A 346 11.47 11.72 9.20
CA ARG A 346 11.88 12.92 8.45
C ARG A 346 13.33 12.82 8.00
N LYS A 347 13.70 13.62 6.99
CA LYS A 347 15.08 13.82 6.56
C LYS A 347 15.82 14.78 7.49
#